data_AF-A0A971BZ82-F1
#
_entry.id   AF-A0A971BZ82-F1
#
_cell.length_a   1.000
_cell.length_b   1.000
_cell.length_c   1.000
_cell.angle_alpha   90.00
_cell.angle_beta   90.00
_cell.angle_gamma   90.00
#
_symmetry.space_group_name_H-M   'P 1'
#
loop_
_entity.id
_entity.type
_entity.pdbx_description
1 polymer ?
#
loop_
_entity_poly.entity_id
_entity_poly.type
_entity_poly.pdbx_seq_one_letter_code
_entity_poly.pdbx_strand_id
1 'polypeptide(L)'
;MSARFFLSIHKPGKIDYTEKFKSLADASQAPEIPQPPGATIPAATTLKNDEQILCPICGAVMVRRTATRGKNAGNEFYGCSNFPKCRSIIAIQ
;
A
#
# COMPACT_ATOMS: atom_id res chain seq x y z
N MET A 1 31.60 -48.10 -21.63
CA MET A 1 30.53 -47.15 -21.97
C MET A 1 31.01 -45.74 -21.63
N SER A 2 30.94 -44.78 -22.57
CA SER A 2 31.62 -43.48 -22.47
C SER A 2 30.83 -42.46 -21.63
N ALA A 3 31.53 -41.61 -20.86
CA ALA A 3 30.95 -40.55 -20.02
C ALA A 3 30.01 -39.59 -20.78
N ARG A 4 30.20 -39.46 -22.10
CA ARG A 4 29.30 -38.71 -22.99
C ARG A 4 27.86 -39.26 -23.03
N PHE A 5 27.68 -40.56 -22.85
CA PHE A 5 26.37 -41.21 -22.93
C PHE A 5 25.47 -40.80 -21.76
N PHE A 6 26.02 -40.73 -20.54
CA PHE A 6 25.24 -40.41 -19.34
C PHE A 6 24.86 -38.92 -19.23
N LEU A 7 25.67 -38.01 -19.78
CA LEU A 7 25.37 -36.57 -19.82
C LEU A 7 24.14 -36.23 -20.70
N SER A 8 23.85 -37.03 -21.73
CA SER A 8 22.65 -36.84 -22.57
C SER A 8 21.35 -37.26 -21.91
N ILE A 9 21.40 -38.14 -20.90
CA ILE A 9 20.19 -38.71 -20.27
C ILE A 9 19.64 -37.76 -19.18
N HIS A 10 20.45 -36.83 -18.66
CA HIS A 10 20.08 -35.96 -17.54
C HIS A 10 19.61 -34.55 -17.93
N LYS A 11 19.27 -34.29 -19.20
CA LYS A 11 18.67 -33.00 -19.57
C LYS A 11 17.15 -33.14 -19.64
N PRO A 12 16.39 -32.84 -18.56
CA PRO A 12 14.95 -32.76 -18.69
C PRO A 12 14.61 -31.71 -19.75
N GLY A 13 13.67 -32.06 -20.64
CA GLY A 13 13.17 -31.13 -21.64
C GLY A 13 12.67 -29.84 -20.98
N LYS A 14 12.80 -28.71 -21.68
CA LYS A 14 12.33 -27.41 -21.20
C LYS A 14 10.83 -27.51 -20.92
N ILE A 15 10.44 -27.43 -19.65
CA ILE A 15 9.04 -27.47 -19.25
C ILE A 15 8.43 -26.11 -19.61
N ASP A 16 7.51 -26.10 -20.57
CA ASP A 16 6.82 -24.90 -21.03
C ASP A 16 5.57 -24.68 -20.17
N TYR A 17 5.71 -23.89 -19.10
CA TYR A 17 4.62 -23.60 -18.18
C TYR A 17 3.58 -22.61 -18.74
N THR A 18 3.78 -22.13 -19.96
CA THR A 18 2.97 -21.08 -20.59
C THR A 18 1.53 -21.53 -20.85
N GLU A 19 1.30 -22.81 -21.15
CA GLU A 19 -0.06 -23.35 -21.33
C GLU A 19 -0.87 -23.35 -20.04
N LYS A 20 -0.22 -23.53 -18.88
CA LYS A 20 -0.88 -23.49 -17.57
C LYS A 20 -1.50 -22.13 -17.24
N PHE A 21 -0.98 -21.04 -17.82
CA PHE A 21 -1.44 -19.67 -17.57
C PHE A 21 -2.41 -19.14 -18.63
N LYS A 22 -2.51 -19.78 -19.80
CA LYS A 22 -3.44 -19.38 -20.87
C LYS A 22 -4.90 -19.67 -20.51
N SER A 23 -5.18 -20.71 -19.73
CA SER A 23 -6.53 -21.06 -19.30
C SER A 23 -7.18 -20.08 -18.31
N LEU A 24 -6.43 -19.12 -17.77
CA LEU A 24 -6.96 -18.03 -16.95
C LEU A 24 -7.42 -16.83 -17.81
N ALA A 25 -6.99 -16.74 -19.07
CA ALA A 25 -7.26 -15.61 -19.95
C ALA A 25 -8.48 -15.83 -20.87
N ASP A 26 -8.82 -17.08 -21.20
CA ASP A 26 -9.97 -17.43 -22.07
C ASP A 26 -11.30 -17.55 -21.31
N ALA A 27 -11.31 -17.36 -20.00
CA ALA A 27 -12.54 -17.02 -19.27
C ALA A 27 -12.85 -15.54 -19.52
N SER A 28 -13.24 -15.23 -20.75
CA SER A 28 -13.59 -13.90 -21.25
C SER A 28 -14.92 -13.35 -20.71
N GLN A 29 -15.50 -13.94 -19.66
CA GLN A 29 -16.15 -13.10 -18.66
C GLN A 29 -15.05 -12.62 -17.72
N ALA A 30 -14.53 -11.42 -17.97
CA ALA A 30 -13.93 -10.67 -16.89
C ALA A 30 -14.99 -10.63 -15.78
N PRO A 31 -14.81 -11.30 -14.62
CA PRO A 31 -15.53 -10.84 -13.46
C PRO A 31 -15.15 -9.38 -13.36
N GLU A 32 -16.13 -8.49 -13.26
CA GLU A 32 -15.87 -7.13 -12.79
C GLU A 32 -14.85 -7.28 -11.70
N ILE A 33 -13.63 -6.75 -11.90
CA ILE A 33 -12.66 -6.67 -10.82
C ILE A 33 -13.46 -6.01 -9.72
N PRO A 34 -13.80 -6.70 -8.60
CA PRO A 34 -14.48 -6.03 -7.52
C PRO A 34 -13.46 -4.98 -7.14
N GLN A 35 -13.76 -3.73 -7.51
CA GLN A 35 -12.82 -2.65 -7.30
C GLN A 35 -12.47 -2.76 -5.83
N PRO A 36 -11.18 -2.92 -5.48
CA PRO A 36 -10.83 -3.09 -4.08
C PRO A 36 -11.53 -1.94 -3.34
N PRO A 37 -12.36 -2.21 -2.31
CA PRO A 37 -12.98 -1.17 -1.50
C PRO A 37 -11.92 -0.50 -0.61
N GLY A 38 -10.82 -0.05 -1.21
CA GLY A 38 -9.57 0.22 -0.53
C GLY A 38 -8.51 0.92 -1.38
N ALA A 39 -8.82 1.32 -2.62
CA ALA A 39 -8.20 2.49 -3.23
C ALA A 39 -9.24 3.61 -3.30
N THR A 40 -9.89 3.89 -2.17
CA THR A 40 -10.54 5.18 -1.94
C THR A 40 -9.43 6.23 -1.89
N ILE A 41 -9.02 6.72 -3.06
CA ILE A 41 -8.77 8.16 -3.17
C ILE A 41 -10.09 8.75 -2.64
N PRO A 42 -10.11 9.47 -1.50
CA PRO A 42 -11.36 9.95 -0.95
C PRO A 42 -11.98 10.91 -1.96
N ALA A 43 -12.89 10.36 -2.75
CA ALA A 43 -13.75 11.09 -3.65
C ALA A 43 -14.60 12.00 -2.77
N ALA A 44 -14.24 13.28 -2.78
CA ALA A 44 -15.13 14.42 -2.62
C ALA A 44 -16.27 14.23 -1.60
N THR A 45 -15.94 14.27 -0.30
CA THR A 45 -16.93 14.63 0.72
C THR A 45 -16.66 16.06 1.14
N THR A 46 -17.51 16.95 0.60
CA THR A 46 -17.83 18.28 1.13
C THR A 46 -16.66 19.26 1.27
N LEU A 47 -16.74 20.31 0.45
CA LEU A 47 -15.99 21.56 0.60
C LEU A 47 -16.13 22.12 2.03
N LYS A 48 -15.23 21.69 2.92
CA LYS A 48 -14.86 22.44 4.10
C LYS A 48 -13.42 22.84 3.85
N ASN A 49 -13.15 24.14 3.85
CA ASN A 49 -11.81 24.70 3.81
C ASN A 49 -11.07 24.28 5.08
N ASP A 50 -10.63 23.03 5.13
CA ASP A 50 -9.57 22.61 6.02
C ASP A 50 -8.27 22.87 5.23
N GLU A 51 -7.58 23.97 5.57
CA GLU A 51 -6.18 24.14 5.21
C GLU A 51 -5.42 22.90 5.67
N GLN A 52 -5.21 21.98 4.73
CA GLN A 52 -4.68 20.66 5.03
C GLN A 52 -3.19 20.83 5.36
N ILE A 53 -2.88 20.97 6.65
CA ILE A 53 -1.50 21.11 7.11
C ILE A 53 -0.74 19.83 6.77
N LEU A 54 0.34 19.98 6.01
CA LEU A 54 1.21 18.89 5.63
C LEU A 54 2.39 18.77 6.60
N CYS A 55 2.80 17.53 6.85
CA CYS A 55 3.97 17.24 7.66
C CYS A 55 5.25 17.72 6.95
N PRO A 56 6.13 18.49 7.62
CA PRO A 56 7.37 18.98 7.01
C PRO A 56 8.42 17.87 6.80
N ILE A 57 8.23 16.69 7.40
CA ILE A 57 9.20 15.58 7.34
C ILE A 57 8.85 14.60 6.21
N CYS A 58 7.58 14.22 6.08
CA CYS A 58 7.16 13.18 5.15
C CYS A 58 6.06 13.61 4.16
N GLY A 59 5.60 14.87 4.22
CA GLY A 59 4.56 15.40 3.32
C GLY A 59 3.15 14.84 3.56
N ALA A 60 2.99 13.92 4.52
CA ALA A 60 1.68 13.36 4.84
C ALA A 60 0.81 14.37 5.58
N VAL A 61 -0.51 14.24 5.44
CA VAL A 61 -1.49 15.10 6.11
C VAL A 61 -1.33 15.02 7.64
N MET A 62 -1.44 16.17 8.29
CA MET A 62 -1.50 16.27 9.75
C MET A 62 -2.95 16.26 10.23
N VAL A 63 -3.17 15.62 11.37
CA VAL A 63 -4.49 15.42 11.97
C VAL A 63 -4.50 16.02 13.36
N ARG A 64 -5.53 16.80 13.67
CA ARG A 64 -5.73 17.38 15.01
C ARG A 64 -6.04 16.28 16.02
N ARG A 65 -5.28 16.24 17.12
CA ARG A 65 -5.41 15.27 18.21
C ARG A 65 -5.35 16.00 19.54
N THR A 66 -6.06 15.50 20.53
CA THR A 66 -6.01 16.03 21.90
C THR A 66 -5.04 15.20 22.73
N ALA A 67 -4.14 15.86 23.45
CA ALA A 67 -3.26 15.18 24.38
C ALA A 67 -4.07 14.66 25.58
N THR A 68 -3.96 13.38 25.89
CA THR A 68 -4.71 12.74 26.98
C THR A 68 -3.91 12.59 28.27
N ARG A 69 -2.60 12.83 28.22
CA ARG A 69 -1.68 12.59 29.34
C ARG A 69 -0.57 13.64 29.39
N GLY A 70 0.01 13.79 30.58
CA GLY A 70 1.14 14.68 30.84
C GLY A 70 0.74 16.14 31.04
N LYS A 71 1.74 17.03 31.01
CA LYS A 71 1.57 18.47 31.31
C LYS A 71 0.65 19.20 30.33
N ASN A 72 0.48 18.67 29.12
CA ASN A 72 -0.35 19.24 28.06
C ASN A 72 -1.69 18.51 27.91
N ALA A 73 -2.12 17.70 28.89
CA ALA A 73 -3.39 17.00 28.81
C ALA A 73 -4.55 17.98 28.64
N GLY A 74 -5.42 17.72 27.67
CA GLY A 74 -6.52 18.60 27.26
C GLY A 74 -6.19 19.53 26.09
N ASN A 75 -4.91 19.77 25.79
CA ASN A 75 -4.52 20.63 24.67
C ASN A 75 -4.57 19.89 23.33
N GLU A 76 -4.96 20.59 22.27
CA GLU A 76 -4.95 20.08 20.91
C GLU A 76 -3.58 20.29 20.24
N PHE A 77 -3.18 19.37 19.39
CA PHE A 77 -1.98 19.46 18.56
C PHE A 77 -2.20 18.74 17.23
N TYR A 78 -1.46 19.13 16.19
CA TYR A 78 -1.41 18.41 14.94
C TYR A 78 -0.39 17.27 15.02
N GLY A 79 -0.82 16.04 14.80
CA GLY A 79 0.04 14.86 14.70
C GLY A 79 0.05 14.30 13.28
N CYS A 80 1.19 13.77 12.84
CA CYS A 80 1.29 13.15 11.51
C CYS A 80 0.35 11.93 11.41
N SER A 81 -0.37 11.83 10.29
CA SER A 81 -1.23 10.67 9.97
C SER A 81 -0.45 9.36 9.86
N ASN A 82 0.83 9.42 9.50
CA ASN A 82 1.68 8.25 9.27
C ASN A 82 2.37 7.71 10.54
N PHE A 83 1.90 8.09 11.73
CA PHE A 83 2.36 7.50 13.00
C PHE A 83 2.08 5.98 13.01
N PRO A 84 3.01 5.11 13.46
CA PRO A 84 4.23 5.37 14.23
C PRO A 84 5.49 5.67 13.40
N LYS A 85 5.41 5.59 12.07
CA LYS A 85 6.56 5.77 11.17
C LYS A 85 7.06 7.21 11.14
N CYS A 86 6.16 8.19 11.25
CA CYS A 86 6.48 9.59 11.44
C CYS A 86 5.87 10.10 12.76
N ARG A 87 6.71 10.69 13.63
CA ARG A 87 6.32 11.18 14.97
C ARG A 87 6.31 12.71 15.07
N SER A 88 6.34 13.43 13.95
CA SER A 88 6.29 14.90 13.98
C SER A 88 4.99 15.40 14.60
N ILE A 89 5.09 16.44 15.41
CA ILE A 89 3.96 17.16 15.98
C ILE A 89 4.12 18.66 15.73
N ILE A 90 3.01 19.36 15.57
CA ILE A 90 2.95 20.82 15.53
C ILE A 90 1.94 21.26 16.59
N ALA A 91 2.35 22.17 17.47
CA ALA A 91 1.46 22.72 18.48
C ALA A 91 0.43 23.64 17.81
N ILE A 92 -0.82 23.52 18.23
CA ILE A 92 -1.86 24.49 17.89
C ILE A 92 -1.75 25.56 18.99
N GLN A 93 -1.41 26.78 18.59
CA GLN A 93 -1.29 27.93 19.52
C GLN A 93 -2.68 28.50 19.81
#